data_AF-F4GWH8-F1
#
_entry.id   AF-F4GWH8-F1
#
_cell.length_a   1.000
_cell.length_b   1.000
_cell.length_c   1.000
_cell.angle_alpha   90.00
_cell.angle_beta   90.00
_cell.angle_gamma   90.00
#
_symmetry.space_group_name_H-M   'P 1'
#
loop_
_entity.id
_entity.type
_entity.pdbx_description
1 polymer ?
#
loop_
_entity_poly.entity_id
_entity_poly.type
_entity_poly.pdbx_seq_one_letter_code
_entity_poly.pdbx_strand_id
1 'polypeptide(L)' 'MDSLIAATGLVYGMTVVTRNLSDFESTGVSLLNPWKPRK' A
#
# COMPACT_ATOMS: atom_id res chain seq x y z
N MET A 1 -5.47 5.63 10.84
CA MET A 1 -5.09 4.22 11.07
C MET A 1 -4.25 3.72 9.90
N ASP A 2 -4.65 4.03 8.66
CA ASP A 2 -3.95 3.70 7.41
C ASP A 2 -2.50 4.22 7.36
N SER A 3 -2.26 5.39 7.97
CA SER A 3 -0.91 5.97 8.13
C SER A 3 0.06 5.08 8.92
N LEU A 4 -0.42 4.30 9.90
CA LEU A 4 0.42 3.37 10.66
C LEU A 4 0.78 2.12 9.85
N ILE A 5 -0.15 1.65 9.02
CA ILE A 5 0.08 0.54 8.09
C ILE A 5 1.12 0.95 7.04
N ALA A 6 0.98 2.16 6.48
CA ALA A 6 1.94 2.73 5.56
C ALA A 6 3.33 2.91 6.19
N ALA A 7 3.40 3.47 7.41
CA ALA A 7 4.65 3.64 8.13
C ALA A 7 5.35 2.29 8.40
N THR A 8 4.61 1.26 8.78
CA THR A 8 5.15 -0.09 8.96
C THR A 8 5.68 -0.65 7.64
N GLY A 9 4.91 -0.52 6.55
CA GLY A 9 5.35 -0.95 5.23
C GLY A 9 6.63 -0.25 4.77
N LEU A 10 6.76 1.04 5.03
CA LEU A 10 7.96 1.82 4.70
C LEU A 10 9.18 1.40 5.54
N VAL A 11 9.03 1.29 6.86
CA VAL A 11 10.13 0.96 7.78
C VAL A 11 10.70 -0.43 7.49
N TYR A 12 9.85 -1.40 7.14
CA TYR A 12 10.26 -2.78 6.90
C TYR A 12 10.39 -3.14 5.41
N GLY A 13 10.23 -2.18 4.49
CA GLY A 13 10.31 -2.43 3.04
C GLY A 13 9.23 -3.40 2.52
N MET A 14 8.07 -3.45 3.17
CA MET A 14 6.95 -4.33 2.81
C MET A 14 6.02 -3.66 1.79
N THR A 15 5.34 -4.49 1.00
CA THR A 15 4.30 -4.04 0.07
C THR A 15 2.93 -4.13 0.73
N VAL A 16 2.21 -3.02 0.79
CA VAL A 16 0.85 -2.94 1.30
C VAL A 16 -0.12 -3.43 0.22
N VAL A 17 -0.82 -4.53 0.51
CA VAL A 17 -1.82 -5.11 -0.38
C VAL A 17 -3.18 -4.51 -0.03
N THR A 18 -3.73 -3.67 -0.91
CA THR A 18 -4.99 -2.96 -0.65
C THR A 18 -5.81 -2.76 -1.91
N ARG A 19 -7.14 -2.70 -1.74
CA ARG A 19 -8.07 -2.30 -2.81
C ARG A 19 -8.08 -0.79 -3.02
N ASN A 20 -7.83 -0.03 -1.96
CA ASN A 20 -7.89 1.42 -1.94
C ASN A 20 -6.49 2.01 -2.11
N LEU A 21 -5.97 2.01 -3.34
CA LEU A 21 -4.64 2.56 -3.62
C LEU A 21 -4.55 4.05 -3.26
N SER A 22 -5.59 4.82 -3.55
CA SER A 22 -5.62 6.28 -3.37
C SER A 22 -5.39 6.73 -1.93
N ASP A 23 -5.80 5.92 -0.94
CA ASP A 23 -5.61 6.24 0.48
C ASP A 23 -4.13 6.16 0.89
N PHE A 24 -3.32 5.40 0.14
CA PHE A 24 -1.92 5.12 0.44
C PHE A 24 -0.95 5.74 -0.58
N GLU A 25 -1.42 6.22 -1.73
CA GLU A 25 -0.60 6.83 -2.79
C GLU A 25 0.24 8.02 -2.26
N SER A 26 -0.31 8.81 -1.34
CA SER A 26 0.39 9.96 -0.73
C SER A 26 1.49 9.57 0.26
N THR A 27 1.53 8.30 0.69
CA THR A 27 2.48 7.82 1.70
C THR A 27 3.79 7.31 1.11
N GLY A 28 3.83 7.00 -0.19
CA GLY A 28 5.03 6.50 -0.88
C GLY A 28 5.39 5.04 -0.56
N VAL A 29 4.56 4.31 0.21
CA VAL A 29 4.73 2.88 0.45
C VAL A 29 4.52 2.08 -0.85
N SER A 30 5.19 0.93 -0.98
CA SER A 30 4.92 0.03 -2.10
C SER A 30 3.51 -0.54 -1.99
N LEU A 31 2.73 -0.46 -3.07
CA LEU A 31 1.32 -0.85 -3.09
C LEU A 31 1.03 -1.93 -4.13
N LEU A 32 0.19 -2.88 -3.76
CA LEU A 32 -0.31 -3.93 -4.64
C LEU A 32 -1.84 -4.02 -4.53
N ASN A 33 -2.54 -3.94 -5.66
CA ASN A 33 -3.98 -4.18 -5.73
C ASN A 33 -4.27 -5.52 -6.42
N PRO A 34 -4.57 -6.59 -5.65
CA PRO A 34 -4.78 -7.93 -6.21
C PRO A 34 -6.11 -8.07 -6.95
N TRP A 35 -7.00 -7.08 -6.84
CA TRP A 35 -8.26 -7.03 -7.59
C TRP A 35 -8.10 -6.42 -8.98
N LYS A 36 -6.94 -5.81 -9.30
CA LYS A 36 -6.65 -5.43 -10.68
C LYS A 36 -6.28 -6.70 -11.47
N PRO A 37 -6.93 -6.96 -12.62
CA PRO A 37 -6.58 -8.09 -13.45
C PRO A 37 -5.11 -7.96 -13.89
N ARG A 38 -4.36 -9.07 -13.79
CA ARG A 38 -3.00 -9.14 -14.31
C ARG A 38 -3.10 -9.18 -15.84
N LYS A 39 -2.76 -8.07 -16.50
CA LYS A 39 -2.56 -8.05 -17.96
C LYS A 39 -1.32 -8.85 -18.34
#